data_AF-A0A7Y8M6V5-F1
#
_entry.id   AF-A0A7Y8M6V5-F1
#
_cell.length_a   1.000
_cell.length_b   1.000
_cell.length_c   1.000
_cell.angle_alpha   90.00
_cell.angle_beta   90.00
_cell.angle_gamma   90.00
#
_symmetry.space_group_name_H-M   'P 1'
#
loop_
_entity.id
_entity.type
_entity.pdbx_description
1 polymer ?
#
loop_
_entity_poly.entity_id
_entity_poly.type
_entity_poly.pdbx_seq_one_letter_code
_entity_poly.pdbx_strand_id
1 'polypeptide(L)'
;MTEPKIYLGLMEHDEVPLTRARIGGGPGGETVVFGITSKEGEQLDKPTMAENIFDGRAKDFGAFYGEVVRDGRYHVFGEWKDFQDYLQHKEVTFTYTEVGSGPKGETVIYALNNKTKDAGRPLALVEQFNRLRQAK
;
A
#
# COMPACT_ATOMS: atom_id res chain seq x y z
N MET A 1 4.18 7.31 8.71
CA MET A 1 3.15 6.82 7.79
C MET A 1 2.71 8.01 6.96
N THR A 2 2.71 7.88 5.64
CA THR A 2 2.20 8.90 4.71
C THR A 2 0.77 9.26 5.12
N GLU A 3 0.43 10.55 5.13
CA GLU A 3 -0.90 10.98 5.56
C GLU A 3 -1.98 10.39 4.63
N PRO A 4 -3.09 9.82 5.15
CA PRO A 4 -4.14 9.21 4.33
C PRO A 4 -4.66 10.14 3.23
N LYS A 5 -4.65 11.46 3.49
CA LYS A 5 -5.05 12.49 2.53
C LYS A 5 -4.19 12.54 1.27
N ILE A 6 -2.88 12.29 1.37
CA ILE A 6 -1.98 12.27 0.21
C ILE A 6 -2.32 11.09 -0.70
N TYR A 7 -2.55 9.93 -0.10
CA TYR A 7 -2.94 8.73 -0.84
C TYR A 7 -4.36 8.83 -1.43
N LEU A 8 -5.33 9.36 -0.67
CA LEU A 8 -6.67 9.60 -1.19
C LEU A 8 -6.67 10.65 -2.32
N GLY A 9 -5.83 11.68 -2.20
CA GLY A 9 -5.59 12.66 -3.26
C GLY A 9 -5.05 12.02 -4.54
N LEU A 10 -4.06 11.12 -4.43
CA LEU A 10 -3.58 10.31 -5.55
C LEU A 10 -4.73 9.55 -6.23
N MET A 11 -5.57 8.88 -5.44
CA MET A 11 -6.66 8.05 -5.96
C MET A 11 -7.78 8.88 -6.61
N GLU A 12 -7.95 10.13 -6.21
CA GLU A 12 -8.99 11.03 -6.72
C GLU A 12 -8.53 11.83 -7.93
N HIS A 13 -7.30 12.35 -7.90
CA HIS A 13 -6.77 13.28 -8.90
C HIS A 13 -5.70 12.67 -9.80
N ASP A 14 -5.30 11.42 -9.56
CA ASP A 14 -4.14 10.76 -10.19
C ASP A 14 -2.81 11.51 -9.97
N GLU A 15 -2.79 12.42 -8.99
CA GLU A 15 -1.68 13.30 -8.68
C GLU A 15 -1.44 13.39 -7.17
N VAL A 16 -0.18 13.58 -6.82
CA VAL A 16 0.28 13.76 -5.44
C VAL A 16 1.04 15.08 -5.39
N PRO A 17 0.73 15.96 -4.44
CA PRO A 17 1.25 17.33 -4.45
C PRO A 17 2.78 17.38 -4.32
N LEU A 18 3.37 16.41 -3.62
CA LEU A 18 4.81 16.25 -3.50
C LEU A 18 5.19 14.78 -3.64
N THR A 19 6.18 14.53 -4.51
CA THR A 19 6.71 13.20 -4.75
C THR A 19 8.22 13.18 -4.78
N ARG A 20 8.76 12.00 -4.50
CA ARG A 20 10.15 11.64 -4.78
C ARG A 20 10.17 10.40 -5.65
N ALA A 21 10.68 10.52 -6.87
CA ALA A 21 10.86 9.39 -7.76
C ALA A 21 12.28 8.82 -7.63
N ARG A 22 12.38 7.50 -7.51
CA ARG A 22 13.64 6.75 -7.60
C ARG A 22 13.60 5.87 -8.84
N ILE A 23 14.36 6.28 -9.86
CA ILE A 23 14.50 5.54 -11.12
C ILE A 23 15.31 4.27 -10.86
N GLY A 24 14.83 3.12 -11.33
CA GLY A 24 15.50 1.84 -11.14
C GLY A 24 15.43 1.29 -9.71
N GLY A 25 14.58 1.87 -8.85
CA GLY A 25 14.44 1.45 -7.45
C GLY A 25 13.61 0.19 -7.24
N GLY A 26 12.79 -0.20 -8.23
CA GLY A 26 11.90 -1.36 -8.14
C GLY A 26 12.62 -2.69 -8.39
N PRO A 27 12.02 -3.83 -7.95
CA PRO A 27 12.58 -5.17 -8.11
C PRO A 27 12.84 -5.59 -9.58
N GLY A 28 12.23 -4.91 -10.55
CA GLY A 28 12.48 -5.07 -11.98
C GLY A 28 13.16 -3.88 -12.68
N GLY A 29 13.79 -2.97 -11.94
CA GLY A 29 14.31 -1.69 -12.50
C GLY A 29 13.21 -0.65 -12.74
N GLU A 30 12.04 -0.84 -12.15
CA GLU A 30 10.91 0.08 -12.23
C GLU A 30 11.21 1.40 -11.49
N THR A 31 10.54 2.49 -11.90
CA THR A 31 10.60 3.75 -11.16
C THR A 31 9.64 3.68 -9.98
N VAL A 32 10.17 3.91 -8.78
CA VAL A 32 9.38 3.94 -7.54
C VAL A 32 9.07 5.38 -7.20
N VAL A 33 7.80 5.72 -7.04
CA VAL A 33 7.38 7.08 -6.65
C VAL A 33 6.87 7.05 -5.22
N PHE A 34 7.49 7.85 -4.36
CA PHE A 34 7.09 8.04 -2.98
C PHE A 34 6.29 9.33 -2.84
N GLY A 35 5.05 9.26 -2.34
CA GLY A 35 4.32 10.45 -1.89
C GLY A 35 4.91 10.93 -0.55
N ILE A 36 5.28 12.20 -0.48
CA ILE A 36 5.91 12.80 0.70
C ILE A 36 5.08 13.98 1.23
N THR A 37 5.16 14.22 2.53
CA THR A 37 4.55 15.42 3.14
C THR A 37 5.38 16.68 2.81
N SER A 38 4.79 17.87 2.96
CA SER A 38 5.55 19.13 2.78
C SER A 38 6.78 19.22 3.68
N LYS A 39 6.66 18.73 4.93
CA LYS A 39 7.76 18.68 5.89
C LYS A 39 8.89 17.75 5.45
N GLU A 40 8.57 16.63 4.82
CA GLU A 40 9.57 15.72 4.22
C GLU A 40 10.16 16.29 2.92
N GLY A 41 9.39 17.06 2.18
CA GLY A 41 9.85 17.83 1.01
C GLY A 41 10.87 18.91 1.36
N GLU A 42 10.83 19.45 2.58
CA GLU A 42 11.85 20.39 3.09
C GLU A 42 13.15 19.69 3.54
N GLN A 43 13.10 18.37 3.80
CA GLN A 43 14.22 17.56 4.29
C GLN A 43 14.69 16.57 3.21
N LEU A 44 15.14 17.10 2.08
CA LEU A 44 15.54 16.28 0.92
C LEU A 44 16.81 15.45 1.13
N ASP A 45 17.62 15.82 2.11
CA ASP A 45 18.86 15.15 2.49
C ASP A 45 18.65 13.84 3.26
N LYS A 46 17.42 13.56 3.71
CA LYS A 46 17.11 12.38 4.53
C LYS A 46 16.10 11.45 3.85
N PRO A 47 16.30 10.12 3.98
CA PRO A 47 15.29 9.17 3.53
C PRO A 47 14.07 9.27 4.44
N THR A 48 12.89 9.30 3.83
CA THR A 48 11.61 9.25 4.53
C THR A 48 11.41 7.89 5.20
N MET A 49 10.44 7.80 6.10
CA MET A 49 10.08 6.50 6.69
C MET A 49 9.62 5.50 5.60
N ALA A 50 8.92 5.99 4.57
CA ALA A 50 8.49 5.15 3.44
C ALA A 50 9.68 4.57 2.67
N GLU A 51 10.70 5.40 2.38
CA GLU A 51 11.94 4.94 1.75
C GLU A 51 12.71 3.96 2.64
N ASN A 52 12.75 4.19 3.96
CA ASN A 52 13.42 3.27 4.88
C ASN A 52 12.71 1.91 4.99
N ILE A 53 11.37 1.89 4.95
CA ILE A 53 10.60 0.64 4.90
C ILE A 53 10.86 -0.06 3.56
N PHE A 54 10.79 0.66 2.44
CA PHE A 54 11.04 0.13 1.11
C PHE A 54 12.46 -0.45 0.96
N ASP A 55 13.48 0.24 1.49
CA ASP A 55 14.88 -0.20 1.49
C ASP A 55 15.16 -1.30 2.54
N GLY A 56 14.15 -1.71 3.33
CA GLY A 56 14.30 -2.71 4.40
C GLY A 56 15.16 -2.25 5.59
N ARG A 57 15.44 -0.94 5.69
CA ARG A 57 16.20 -0.32 6.78
C ARG A 57 15.35 -0.16 8.04
N ALA A 58 14.06 0.10 7.89
CA ALA A 58 13.10 0.04 8.98
C ALA A 58 12.58 -1.41 9.08
N LYS A 59 12.54 -1.95 10.31
CA LYS A 59 11.97 -3.29 10.61
C LYS A 59 10.88 -3.26 11.66
N ASP A 60 10.76 -2.15 12.40
CA ASP A 60 9.76 -1.93 13.41
C ASP A 60 8.95 -0.68 13.04
N PHE A 61 7.88 -0.91 12.29
CA PHE A 61 6.97 0.11 11.78
C PHE A 61 5.53 -0.15 12.24
N GLY A 62 5.35 -0.97 13.29
CA GLY A 62 4.06 -1.29 13.86
C GLY A 62 3.16 -2.10 12.91
N ALA A 63 1.86 -1.80 12.94
CA ALA A 63 0.88 -2.42 12.05
C ALA A 63 1.11 -1.97 10.61
N PHE A 64 1.49 -2.91 9.74
CA PHE A 64 1.67 -2.65 8.32
C PHE A 64 0.32 -2.61 7.59
N TYR A 65 0.22 -1.72 6.61
CA TYR A 65 -0.89 -1.65 5.68
C TYR A 65 -0.35 -1.25 4.31
N GLY A 66 -0.67 -2.05 3.29
CA GLY A 66 -0.28 -1.80 1.91
C GLY A 66 -1.45 -2.01 0.96
N GLU A 67 -1.58 -1.16 -0.05
CA GLU A 67 -2.55 -1.33 -1.12
C GLU A 67 -1.84 -1.20 -2.48
N VAL A 68 -2.19 -2.07 -3.42
CA VAL A 68 -1.75 -2.00 -4.82
C VAL A 68 -2.96 -1.91 -5.72
N VAL A 69 -3.07 -0.82 -6.48
CA VAL A 69 -4.09 -0.68 -7.51
C VAL A 69 -3.50 -1.16 -8.84
N ARG A 70 -4.07 -2.22 -9.40
CA ARG A 70 -3.62 -2.80 -10.66
C ARG A 70 -4.81 -3.29 -11.47
N ASP A 71 -4.86 -2.91 -12.76
CA ASP A 71 -5.95 -3.30 -13.66
C ASP A 71 -7.36 -2.95 -13.12
N GLY A 72 -7.47 -1.82 -12.40
CA GLY A 72 -8.73 -1.40 -11.75
C GLY A 72 -9.13 -2.25 -10.55
N ARG A 73 -8.21 -3.03 -9.98
CA ARG A 73 -8.43 -3.87 -8.79
C ARG A 73 -7.53 -3.43 -7.66
N TYR A 74 -8.07 -3.39 -6.44
CA TYR A 74 -7.33 -3.11 -5.23
C TYR A 74 -6.78 -4.40 -4.65
N HIS A 75 -5.48 -4.49 -4.42
CA HIS A 75 -4.86 -5.59 -3.69
C HIS A 75 -4.41 -5.06 -2.32
N VAL A 76 -4.97 -5.57 -1.23
CA VAL A 76 -4.78 -5.05 0.12
C VAL A 76 -3.97 -6.04 0.93
N PHE A 77 -2.94 -5.56 1.61
CA PHE A 77 -1.96 -6.34 2.36
C PHE A 77 -1.88 -5.82 3.79
N GLY A 78 -2.00 -6.71 4.77
CA GLY A 78 -1.86 -6.37 6.19
C GLY A 78 -0.50 -6.76 6.78
N GLU A 79 0.33 -7.48 6.03
CA GLU A 79 1.68 -7.86 6.44
C GLU A 79 2.70 -7.41 5.40
N TRP A 80 3.83 -6.90 5.90
CA TRP A 80 4.96 -6.49 5.06
C TRP A 80 5.49 -7.67 4.25
N LYS A 81 5.51 -8.86 4.84
CA LYS A 81 5.97 -10.08 4.17
C LYS A 81 5.12 -10.40 2.94
N ASP A 82 3.79 -10.41 3.07
CA ASP A 82 2.89 -10.71 1.95
C ASP A 82 3.04 -9.67 0.83
N PHE A 83 3.22 -8.40 1.20
CA PHE A 83 3.48 -7.32 0.25
C PHE A 83 4.84 -7.48 -0.46
N GLN A 84 5.91 -7.83 0.26
CA GLN A 84 7.22 -8.10 -0.34
C GLN A 84 7.19 -9.30 -1.29
N ASP A 85 6.54 -10.40 -0.87
CA ASP A 85 6.38 -11.59 -1.69
C ASP A 85 5.60 -11.24 -2.98
N TYR A 86 4.55 -10.40 -2.87
CA TYR A 86 3.83 -9.88 -4.03
C TYR A 86 4.69 -8.97 -4.92
N LEU A 87 5.52 -8.09 -4.37
CA LEU A 87 6.40 -7.25 -5.17
C LEU A 87 7.44 -8.06 -5.96
N GLN A 88 7.93 -9.16 -5.39
CA GLN A 88 8.92 -10.03 -6.01
C GLN A 88 8.32 -11.01 -7.02
N HIS A 89 7.23 -11.68 -6.65
CA HIS A 89 6.64 -12.76 -7.44
C HIS A 89 5.40 -12.33 -8.24
N LYS A 90 4.81 -11.18 -7.90
CA LYS A 90 3.50 -10.72 -8.41
C LYS A 90 2.36 -11.72 -8.13
N GLU A 91 2.57 -12.60 -7.14
CA GLU A 91 1.65 -13.66 -6.72
C GLU A 91 1.43 -13.59 -5.21
N VAL A 92 0.22 -13.94 -4.78
CA VAL A 92 -0.14 -14.09 -3.36
C VAL A 92 -0.78 -15.45 -3.19
N THR A 93 -0.25 -16.26 -2.28
CA THR A 93 -0.66 -17.66 -2.09
C THR A 93 -2.13 -17.79 -1.67
N PHE A 94 -2.60 -16.92 -0.77
CA PHE A 94 -3.96 -16.92 -0.29
C PHE A 94 -4.54 -15.52 -0.44
N THR A 95 -5.65 -15.41 -1.17
CA THR A 95 -6.35 -14.14 -1.35
C THR A 95 -7.84 -14.32 -1.15
N TYR A 96 -8.47 -13.27 -0.63
CA TYR A 96 -9.91 -13.16 -0.52
C TYR A 96 -10.39 -12.04 -1.45
N THR A 97 -11.21 -12.37 -2.43
CA THR A 97 -11.70 -11.38 -3.40
C THR A 97 -13.13 -10.99 -3.08
N GLU A 98 -13.37 -9.69 -2.91
CA GLU A 98 -14.69 -9.09 -2.86
C GLU A 98 -14.94 -8.24 -4.10
N VAL A 99 -15.97 -8.59 -4.86
CA VAL A 99 -16.39 -7.83 -6.04
C VAL A 99 -17.40 -6.77 -5.61
N GLY A 100 -17.16 -5.50 -5.96
CA GLY A 100 -18.07 -4.40 -5.64
C GLY A 100 -17.82 -3.74 -4.27
N SER A 101 -16.79 -4.17 -3.52
CA SER A 101 -16.40 -3.56 -2.24
C SER A 101 -15.55 -2.29 -2.40
N GLY A 102 -15.09 -1.97 -3.61
CA GLY A 102 -14.30 -0.78 -3.89
C GLY A 102 -15.13 0.52 -3.78
N PRO A 103 -14.48 1.69 -3.59
CA PRO A 103 -15.16 2.97 -3.42
C PRO A 103 -15.99 3.40 -4.64
N LYS A 104 -15.66 2.92 -5.84
CA LYS A 104 -16.42 3.11 -7.09
C LYS A 104 -17.02 1.79 -7.58
N GLY A 105 -17.16 0.78 -6.72
CA GLY A 105 -17.63 -0.56 -7.08
C GLY A 105 -16.55 -1.47 -7.65
N GLU A 106 -15.27 -1.15 -7.44
CA GLU A 106 -14.16 -2.00 -7.92
C GLU A 106 -14.04 -3.33 -7.15
N THR A 107 -13.27 -4.24 -7.71
CA THR A 107 -12.87 -5.48 -7.04
C THR A 107 -11.75 -5.21 -6.04
N VAL A 108 -11.90 -5.73 -4.83
CA VAL A 108 -10.90 -5.66 -3.76
C VAL A 108 -10.43 -7.06 -3.42
N ILE A 109 -9.13 -7.28 -3.48
CA ILE A 109 -8.45 -8.55 -3.26
C ILE A 109 -7.61 -8.38 -2.01
N TYR A 110 -7.97 -9.05 -0.93
CA TYR A 110 -7.25 -9.01 0.33
C TYR A 110 -6.27 -10.18 0.41
N ALA A 111 -5.01 -9.92 0.68
CA ALA A 111 -4.03 -10.97 0.99
C ALA A 111 -4.38 -11.61 2.34
N LEU A 112 -4.48 -12.93 2.35
CA LEU A 112 -4.71 -13.73 3.54
C LEU A 112 -3.36 -14.28 4.03
N ASN A 113 -3.16 -14.22 5.34
CA ASN A 113 -2.02 -14.83 6.02
C ASN A 113 -2.48 -16.13 6.70
N ASN A 114 -1.54 -16.84 7.34
CA ASN A 114 -1.86 -18.07 8.07
C ASN A 114 -2.86 -17.88 9.21
N LYS A 115 -3.09 -16.65 9.68
CA LYS A 115 -4.05 -16.35 10.75
C LYS A 115 -5.45 -16.05 10.21
N THR A 116 -5.57 -15.52 9.00
CA THR A 116 -6.84 -15.11 8.39
C THR A 116 -7.35 -16.11 7.35
N LYS A 117 -6.49 -17.01 6.85
CA LYS A 117 -6.88 -18.04 5.86
C LYS A 117 -8.05 -18.92 6.33
N ASP A 118 -8.06 -19.31 7.61
CA ASP A 118 -9.07 -20.22 8.16
C ASP A 118 -10.40 -19.50 8.42
N ALA A 119 -10.36 -18.18 8.63
CA ALA A 119 -11.55 -17.34 8.77
C ALA A 119 -12.21 -17.04 7.42
N GLY A 120 -11.51 -17.27 6.30
CA GLY A 120 -11.96 -16.97 4.94
C GLY A 120 -11.97 -15.48 4.61
N ARG A 121 -12.45 -14.61 5.51
CA ARG A 121 -12.55 -13.15 5.34
C ARG A 121 -11.65 -12.41 6.33
N PRO A 122 -10.72 -11.55 5.89
CA PRO A 122 -9.82 -10.83 6.77
C PRO A 122 -10.49 -9.55 7.28
N LEU A 123 -11.38 -9.70 8.27
CA LEU A 123 -12.19 -8.59 8.81
C LEU A 123 -11.35 -7.36 9.19
N ALA A 124 -10.20 -7.56 9.83
CA ALA A 124 -9.31 -6.46 10.22
C ALA A 124 -8.78 -5.65 9.02
N LEU A 125 -8.41 -6.31 7.92
CA LEU A 125 -7.98 -5.62 6.69
C LEU A 125 -9.16 -4.89 6.04
N VAL A 126 -10.33 -5.52 5.99
CA VAL A 126 -11.55 -4.91 5.43
C VAL A 126 -11.91 -3.65 6.22
N GLU A 127 -11.84 -3.71 7.56
CA GLU A 127 -12.07 -2.55 8.41
C GLU A 127 -11.02 -1.46 8.21
N GLN A 128 -9.73 -1.80 8.08
CA GLN A 128 -8.68 -0.83 7.78
C GLN A 128 -8.89 -0.17 6.42
N PHE A 129 -9.24 -0.95 5.39
CA PHE A 129 -9.56 -0.48 4.05
C PHE A 129 -10.72 0.53 4.04
N ASN A 130 -11.79 0.22 4.78
CA ASN A 130 -12.94 1.11 4.92
C ASN A 130 -12.60 2.36 5.73
N ARG A 131 -11.86 2.21 6.84
CA ARG A 131 -11.44 3.33 7.70
C ARG A 131 -10.58 4.34 6.95
N LEU A 132 -9.66 3.87 6.12
CA LEU A 132 -8.80 4.72 5.30
C LEU A 132 -9.62 5.58 4.33
N ARG A 133 -10.70 5.03 3.75
CA ARG A 133 -11.60 5.75 2.86
C ARG A 133 -12.56 6.70 3.58
N GLN A 134 -12.87 6.42 4.84
CA GLN A 134 -13.65 7.33 5.70
C GLN A 134 -12.84 8.52 6.21
N ALA A 135 -11.50 8.47 6.14
CA ALA A 135 -10.62 9.57 6.55
C ALA A 135 -10.52 10.71 5.50
N LYS A 136 -11.52 10.81 4.60
CA LYS A 136 -11.66 11.85 3.58
C LYS A 136 -11.87 13.24 4.20
#